data_AF-A0AAX7SMS6-F1
#
_entry.id   AF-A0AAX7SMS6-F1
#
_cell.length_a   1.000
_cell.length_b   1.000
_cell.length_c   1.000
_cell.angle_alpha   90.00
_cell.angle_beta   90.00
_cell.angle_gamma   90.00
#
_symmetry.space_group_name_H-M   'P 1'
#
loop_
_entity.id
_entity.type
_entity.pdbx_description
1 polymer ?
#
loop_
_entity_poly.entity_id
_entity_poly.type
_entity_poly.pdbx_seq_one_letter_code
_entity_poly.pdbx_strand_id
1 'polypeptide(L)'
;SPQLKLKCSECPAHSGGRAFLNCKKPSSHIPCFLHDVELHRLNPLDVCLCVYAALISLISLLPPDAAGEHAALHRQRSLPHRPPVIPLVARMADQNTSGTPAMTEREASRLDKFKQLLAGPNTDLDELRKLSWSGIPRQVRPIAWKLLSGYLPANAERRESVLQRKRQEYFGFIQQYYDSRNDEHHQDTYRQIHIDIPRTNPLIPLFQQASVQEIFERILFIWAIRHPASGYVQGINDLVTPFFVVFVFEYIEEEVENFDVSSLQEEALRNIEADSFWCMSKLLDGIQDNYTFAQPGIQKKVKALEELVSRIDESVHRHMQQYEVEYLQFAFRWMNNLLMRELPLRCTIRLWDTYQAEPEGFSHFHLYVCAAFLVRWRKEILEERDFQGLMILLQNLPTMHWGNEEVSVLLAEAYRLKFAFADAPNHYKR
;
A
#
# COMPACT_ATOMS: atom_id res chain seq x y z
N SER A 1 -28.44 30.00 -1.37
CA SER A 1 -29.67 30.64 -0.85
C SER A 1 -30.53 29.60 -0.14
N PRO A 2 -31.26 29.93 0.94
CA PRO A 2 -30.77 30.01 2.32
C PRO A 2 -31.34 28.90 3.25
N GLN A 3 -30.59 28.61 4.32
CA GLN A 3 -31.00 28.12 5.65
C GLN A 3 -32.10 27.03 5.77
N LEU A 4 -31.69 25.77 5.96
CA LEU A 4 -32.47 24.79 6.72
C LEU A 4 -31.91 24.73 8.15
N LYS A 5 -32.49 25.54 9.04
CA LYS A 5 -32.34 25.43 10.49
C LYS A 5 -33.08 24.17 10.95
N LEU A 6 -32.36 23.14 11.41
CA LEU A 6 -32.95 22.10 12.26
C LEU A 6 -33.10 22.69 13.67
N LYS A 7 -34.33 23.10 14.01
CA LYS A 7 -34.72 23.31 15.41
C LYS A 7 -35.01 21.94 16.03
N CYS A 8 -34.15 21.48 16.93
CA CYS A 8 -34.55 20.52 17.96
C CYS A 8 -35.27 21.30 19.05
N SER A 9 -36.60 21.24 19.08
CA SER A 9 -37.37 21.65 20.26
C SER A 9 -37.45 20.48 21.24
N GLU A 10 -37.18 20.77 22.51
CA GLU A 10 -37.21 19.88 23.67
C GLU A 10 -38.44 18.97 23.71
N CYS A 11 -38.24 17.68 23.94
CA CYS A 11 -39.31 16.78 24.38
C CYS A 11 -39.40 16.82 25.91
N PRO A 12 -40.59 17.12 26.49
CA PRO A 12 -40.79 16.99 27.92
C PRO A 12 -40.91 15.51 28.32
N ALA A 13 -40.51 15.23 29.55
CA ALA A 13 -40.53 13.91 30.16
C ALA A 13 -41.96 13.35 30.35
N HIS A 14 -42.01 12.03 30.39
CA HIS A 14 -43.07 11.14 30.88
C HIS A 14 -44.20 10.67 29.95
N SER A 15 -44.44 9.37 30.10
CA SER A 15 -45.50 8.51 29.56
C SER A 15 -45.31 8.00 28.12
N GLY A 16 -45.26 6.66 28.02
CA GLY A 16 -44.92 5.92 26.80
C GLY A 16 -45.76 6.27 25.59
N GLY A 17 -45.09 6.48 24.46
CA GLY A 17 -45.71 6.72 23.16
C GLY A 17 -44.67 6.64 22.05
N ARG A 18 -44.96 5.81 21.04
CA ARG A 18 -44.13 5.54 19.86
C ARG A 18 -43.88 6.82 19.05
N ALA A 19 -42.65 7.07 18.62
CA ALA A 19 -42.32 8.13 17.66
C ALA A 19 -42.57 7.67 16.21
N PHE A 20 -43.35 8.43 15.44
CA PHE A 20 -43.58 8.20 14.01
C PHE A 20 -42.76 9.19 13.18
N LEU A 21 -41.99 8.70 12.21
CA LEU A 21 -41.42 9.49 11.11
C LEU A 21 -42.29 9.27 9.86
N ASN A 22 -43.01 10.31 9.44
CA ASN A 22 -43.89 10.28 8.27
C ASN A 22 -43.18 10.90 7.06
N CYS A 23 -42.70 10.09 6.12
CA CYS A 23 -42.22 10.56 4.81
C CYS A 23 -43.26 10.22 3.74
N LYS A 24 -44.03 11.21 3.27
CA LYS A 24 -44.87 11.09 2.07
C LYS A 24 -44.06 11.41 0.81
N LYS A 25 -44.01 10.46 -0.14
CA LYS A 25 -43.88 10.76 -1.59
C LYS A 25 -45.01 10.04 -2.34
N PRO A 26 -45.52 10.60 -3.45
CA PRO A 26 -46.65 10.04 -4.18
C PRO A 26 -46.23 8.90 -5.13
N SER A 27 -47.11 7.91 -5.25
CA SER A 27 -47.20 6.85 -6.28
C SER A 27 -46.02 5.86 -6.42
N SER A 28 -46.06 4.78 -5.64
CA SER A 28 -46.02 3.36 -6.10
C SER A 28 -45.89 2.43 -4.89
N HIS A 29 -46.72 1.40 -4.83
CA HIS A 29 -46.83 0.48 -3.70
C HIS A 29 -45.72 -0.58 -3.72
N ILE A 30 -44.87 -0.60 -2.68
CA ILE A 30 -44.10 -1.80 -2.25
C ILE A 30 -44.17 -1.87 -0.72
N PRO A 31 -44.61 -2.99 -0.10
CA PRO A 31 -44.65 -3.12 1.36
C PRO A 31 -43.26 -3.46 1.91
N CYS A 32 -42.72 -2.61 2.80
CA CYS A 32 -41.54 -2.94 3.60
C CYS A 32 -41.99 -3.56 4.93
N PHE A 33 -41.70 -4.84 5.16
CA PHE A 33 -41.71 -5.43 6.50
C PHE A 33 -40.34 -5.18 7.13
N LEU A 34 -40.27 -4.27 8.11
CA LEU A 34 -39.16 -4.16 9.05
C LEU A 34 -39.65 -4.70 10.39
N HIS A 35 -39.02 -5.78 10.84
CA HIS A 35 -39.23 -6.34 12.18
C HIS A 35 -38.74 -5.32 13.22
N ASP A 36 -39.54 -5.14 14.28
CA ASP A 36 -39.31 -4.22 15.39
C ASP A 36 -37.89 -4.30 15.99
N VAL A 37 -37.15 -3.19 15.99
CA VAL A 37 -35.96 -3.00 16.83
C VAL A 37 -36.19 -1.76 17.71
N GLU A 38 -36.28 -1.98 19.02
CA GLU A 38 -36.41 -0.92 20.03
C GLU A 38 -35.12 -0.08 20.13
N LEU A 39 -35.11 1.10 19.52
CA LEU A 39 -33.99 2.06 19.49
C LEU A 39 -33.58 2.64 20.86
N HIS A 40 -34.30 2.34 21.94
CA HIS A 40 -34.03 2.90 23.27
C HIS A 40 -32.94 2.17 24.09
N ARG A 41 -32.32 1.11 23.56
CA ARG A 41 -31.26 0.34 24.25
C ARG A 41 -29.85 0.49 23.66
N LEU A 42 -29.68 1.38 22.68
CA LEU A 42 -28.42 1.52 21.94
C LEU A 42 -27.61 2.73 22.45
N ASN A 43 -26.30 2.56 22.60
CA ASN A 43 -25.37 3.64 22.97
C ASN A 43 -25.36 4.70 21.84
N PRO A 44 -25.10 5.99 22.11
CA PRO A 44 -24.94 7.02 21.07
C PRO A 44 -24.08 6.63 19.85
N LEU A 45 -23.06 5.76 20.01
CA LEU A 45 -22.28 5.19 18.90
C LEU A 45 -23.11 4.29 17.96
N ASP A 46 -24.00 3.48 18.52
CA ASP A 46 -24.88 2.56 17.80
C ASP A 46 -26.03 3.29 17.10
N VAL A 47 -26.52 4.39 17.69
CA VAL A 47 -27.50 5.29 17.04
C VAL A 47 -26.86 6.00 15.84
N CYS A 48 -25.58 6.39 15.96
CA CYS A 48 -24.81 6.95 14.85
C CYS A 48 -24.64 5.92 13.72
N LEU A 49 -24.32 4.65 14.05
CA LEU A 49 -24.23 3.55 13.08
C LEU A 49 -25.57 3.27 12.38
N CYS A 50 -26.70 3.29 13.09
CA CYS A 50 -28.03 3.09 12.48
C CYS A 50 -28.43 4.25 11.56
N VAL A 51 -28.12 5.50 11.92
CA VAL A 51 -28.39 6.69 11.09
C VAL A 51 -27.47 6.71 9.87
N TYR A 52 -26.20 6.33 10.03
CA TYR A 52 -25.24 6.19 8.94
C TYR A 52 -25.65 5.07 7.97
N ALA A 53 -26.12 3.93 8.50
CA ALA A 53 -26.67 2.83 7.70
C ALA A 53 -27.95 3.24 6.94
N ALA A 54 -28.86 3.99 7.56
CA ALA A 54 -30.09 4.47 6.92
C ALA A 54 -29.83 5.54 5.84
N LEU A 55 -28.84 6.42 6.04
CA LEU A 55 -28.38 7.39 5.03
C LEU A 55 -27.73 6.71 3.83
N ILE A 56 -26.96 5.64 4.05
CA ILE A 56 -26.38 4.81 2.98
C ILE A 56 -27.49 4.08 2.18
N SER A 57 -28.54 3.59 2.84
CA SER A 57 -29.68 2.96 2.17
C SER A 57 -30.51 3.93 1.31
N LEU A 58 -30.65 5.19 1.73
CA LEU A 58 -31.41 6.21 0.97
C LEU A 58 -30.67 6.72 -0.28
N ILE A 59 -29.33 6.72 -0.25
CA ILE A 59 -28.47 7.10 -1.39
C ILE A 59 -28.48 6.01 -2.49
N SER A 60 -28.85 4.78 -2.13
CA SER A 60 -28.89 3.62 -3.02
C SER A 60 -30.19 3.45 -3.84
N LEU A 61 -31.18 4.35 -3.69
CA LEU A 61 -32.51 4.27 -4.31
C LEU A 61 -32.69 5.14 -5.57
N LEU A 62 -31.62 5.66 -6.17
CA LEU A 62 -31.67 6.37 -7.48
C LEU A 62 -31.42 5.37 -8.62
N PRO A 63 -32.28 5.29 -9.65
CA PRO A 63 -32.25 4.18 -10.60
C PRO A 63 -31.26 4.42 -11.76
N PRO A 64 -30.54 3.37 -12.21
CA PRO A 64 -30.18 3.20 -13.60
C PRO A 64 -30.83 1.94 -14.21
N ASP A 65 -31.14 2.03 -15.50
CA ASP A 65 -31.95 1.11 -16.29
C ASP A 65 -31.47 -0.35 -16.35
N ALA A 66 -32.45 -1.20 -16.68
CA ALA A 66 -32.50 -2.65 -16.52
C ALA A 66 -31.62 -3.47 -17.48
N ALA A 67 -31.04 -4.58 -16.97
CA ALA A 67 -31.56 -5.94 -17.18
C ALA A 67 -30.52 -7.04 -16.82
N GLY A 68 -30.95 -8.05 -16.07
CA GLY A 68 -30.45 -9.43 -16.16
C GLY A 68 -29.76 -10.04 -14.93
N GLU A 69 -30.53 -10.77 -14.11
CA GLU A 69 -30.13 -11.47 -12.88
C GLU A 69 -29.42 -12.83 -13.13
N HIS A 70 -28.46 -13.20 -12.27
CA HIS A 70 -28.46 -14.48 -11.54
C HIS A 70 -27.51 -14.37 -10.32
N ALA A 71 -27.99 -14.86 -9.17
CA ALA A 71 -27.42 -14.63 -7.85
C ALA A 71 -26.52 -15.77 -7.35
N ALA A 72 -25.31 -15.42 -6.89
CA ALA A 72 -24.52 -16.22 -5.94
C ALA A 72 -23.79 -15.29 -4.94
N LEU A 73 -24.17 -15.41 -3.67
CA LEU A 73 -23.61 -14.90 -2.41
C LEU A 73 -22.25 -14.16 -2.48
N HIS A 74 -22.29 -12.81 -2.49
CA HIS A 74 -21.09 -11.97 -2.38
C HIS A 74 -20.69 -11.70 -0.92
N ARG A 75 -19.41 -11.97 -0.63
CA ARG A 75 -18.64 -11.41 0.49
C ARG A 75 -18.82 -9.89 0.56
N GLN A 76 -18.85 -9.34 1.78
CA GLN A 76 -18.95 -7.91 2.07
C GLN A 76 -18.11 -7.07 1.10
N ARG A 77 -18.80 -6.33 0.22
CA ARG A 77 -18.18 -5.30 -0.63
C ARG A 77 -17.74 -4.16 0.28
N SER A 78 -16.44 -3.89 0.23
CA SER A 78 -15.77 -2.70 0.76
C SER A 78 -16.46 -1.41 0.29
N LEU A 79 -16.42 -0.40 1.16
CA LEU A 79 -16.98 0.95 1.01
C LEU A 79 -16.73 1.55 -0.39
N PRO A 80 -17.67 2.34 -0.95
CA PRO A 80 -17.49 2.92 -2.28
C PRO A 80 -16.36 3.94 -2.29
N HIS A 81 -15.41 3.73 -3.22
CA HIS A 81 -14.34 4.64 -3.53
C HIS A 81 -14.87 5.98 -4.00
N ARG A 82 -14.54 7.02 -3.22
CA ARG A 82 -14.43 8.37 -3.76
C ARG A 82 -13.40 8.34 -4.91
N PRO A 83 -13.63 9.02 -6.05
CA PRO A 83 -12.60 9.12 -7.08
C PRO A 83 -11.30 9.62 -6.42
N PRO A 84 -10.15 8.99 -6.69
CA PRO A 84 -8.90 9.43 -6.09
C PRO A 84 -8.66 10.87 -6.52
N VAL A 85 -8.54 11.77 -5.55
CA VAL A 85 -7.79 13.01 -5.77
C VAL A 85 -6.40 12.52 -6.17
N ILE A 86 -6.07 12.61 -7.45
CA ILE A 86 -4.78 12.21 -8.01
C ILE A 86 -3.74 13.03 -7.24
N PRO A 87 -2.94 12.42 -6.34
CA PRO A 87 -1.84 13.14 -5.73
C PRO A 87 -0.89 13.48 -6.87
N LEU A 88 -0.37 14.71 -6.87
CA LEU A 88 0.56 15.23 -7.86
C LEU A 88 1.93 14.54 -7.68
N VAL A 89 1.98 13.23 -7.94
CA VAL A 89 3.13 12.35 -7.71
C VAL A 89 3.45 11.58 -8.98
N ALA A 90 3.75 12.31 -10.04
CA ALA A 90 4.89 12.04 -10.91
C ALA A 90 5.02 13.21 -11.87
N ARG A 91 6.04 14.03 -11.64
CA ARG A 91 6.81 14.66 -12.70
C ARG A 91 8.26 14.59 -12.26
N MET A 92 9.02 13.69 -12.85
CA MET A 92 10.45 13.90 -13.00
C MET A 92 10.63 14.62 -14.33
N ALA A 93 10.76 15.94 -14.26
CA ALA A 93 11.69 16.60 -15.16
C ALA A 93 12.92 16.82 -14.30
N ASP A 94 13.98 16.06 -14.56
CA ASP A 94 15.30 16.44 -14.12
C ASP A 94 15.53 17.88 -14.60
N GLN A 95 15.71 18.82 -13.68
CA GLN A 95 16.29 20.13 -14.01
C GLN A 95 17.80 20.03 -14.27
N ASN A 96 18.27 18.88 -14.78
CA ASN A 96 19.62 18.68 -15.28
C ASN A 96 19.54 18.03 -16.66
N THR A 97 19.25 18.85 -17.66
CA THR A 97 19.66 18.59 -19.04
C THR A 97 21.19 18.66 -19.11
N SER A 98 21.89 17.59 -18.77
CA SER A 98 23.25 17.28 -19.27
C SER A 98 23.80 15.99 -18.65
N GLY A 99 23.88 14.91 -19.44
CA GLY A 99 24.71 13.73 -19.19
C GLY A 99 24.44 12.93 -17.91
N THR A 100 24.53 11.61 -17.97
CA THR A 100 24.62 10.80 -16.74
C THR A 100 25.82 11.30 -15.94
N PRO A 101 25.65 11.84 -14.71
CA PRO A 101 26.79 12.33 -13.95
C PRO A 101 27.76 11.17 -13.72
N ALA A 102 29.05 11.43 -13.94
CA ALA A 102 30.09 10.42 -13.73
C ALA A 102 30.02 9.91 -12.29
N MET A 103 30.01 8.59 -12.12
CA MET A 103 29.95 7.93 -10.82
C MET A 103 31.10 8.41 -9.94
N THR A 104 30.80 8.81 -8.70
CA THR A 104 31.83 9.27 -7.77
C THR A 104 32.77 8.11 -7.38
N GLU A 105 34.01 8.40 -7.00
CA GLU A 105 34.96 7.37 -6.52
C GLU A 105 34.40 6.55 -5.35
N ARG A 106 33.61 7.19 -4.48
CA ARG A 106 32.95 6.55 -3.35
C ARG A 106 31.88 5.55 -3.80
N GLU A 107 31.08 5.90 -4.81
CA GLU A 107 30.08 5.00 -5.38
C GLU A 107 30.73 3.85 -6.15
N ALA A 108 31.82 4.11 -6.86
CA ALA A 108 32.62 3.08 -7.54
C ALA A 108 33.17 2.06 -6.53
N SER A 109 33.83 2.54 -5.48
CA SER A 109 34.36 1.70 -4.40
C SER A 109 33.26 0.88 -3.71
N ARG A 110 32.08 1.49 -3.50
CA ARG A 110 30.92 0.79 -2.93
C ARG A 110 30.42 -0.31 -3.86
N LEU A 111 30.28 -0.02 -5.15
CA LEU A 111 29.89 -1.00 -6.17
C LEU A 111 30.86 -2.18 -6.22
N ASP A 112 32.16 -1.93 -6.16
CA ASP A 112 33.17 -2.99 -6.17
C ASP A 112 33.07 -3.90 -4.95
N LYS A 113 32.79 -3.35 -3.75
CA LYS A 113 32.52 -4.16 -2.55
C LYS A 113 31.33 -5.09 -2.74
N PHE A 114 30.24 -4.61 -3.33
CA PHE A 114 29.10 -5.48 -3.66
C PHE A 114 29.48 -6.56 -4.67
N LYS A 115 30.16 -6.20 -5.77
CA LYS A 115 30.58 -7.17 -6.79
C LYS A 115 31.45 -8.27 -6.20
N GLN A 116 32.42 -7.92 -5.35
CA GLN A 116 33.28 -8.88 -4.67
C GLN A 116 32.47 -9.83 -3.78
N LEU A 117 31.55 -9.30 -2.98
CA LEU A 117 30.70 -10.10 -2.08
C LEU A 117 29.75 -11.05 -2.84
N LEU A 118 29.21 -10.59 -3.97
CA LEU A 118 28.26 -11.35 -4.80
C LEU A 118 28.91 -12.43 -5.67
N ALA A 119 30.20 -12.24 -6.01
CA ALA A 119 31.00 -13.17 -6.82
C ALA A 119 31.52 -14.39 -6.05
N GLY A 120 31.49 -14.36 -4.71
CA GLY A 120 31.91 -15.48 -3.88
C GLY A 120 31.07 -16.75 -4.11
N PRO A 121 31.64 -17.97 -3.91
CA PRO A 121 30.93 -19.23 -4.13
C PRO A 121 29.73 -19.39 -3.18
N ASN A 122 29.81 -18.82 -1.99
CA ASN A 122 28.70 -18.65 -1.06
C ASN A 122 28.70 -17.21 -0.56
N THR A 123 27.70 -16.42 -0.96
CA THR A 123 27.59 -15.02 -0.52
C THR A 123 27.21 -14.96 0.95
N ASP A 124 27.99 -14.23 1.75
CA ASP A 124 27.65 -13.92 3.14
C ASP A 124 26.44 -12.97 3.17
N LEU A 125 25.29 -13.51 3.58
CA LEU A 125 24.04 -12.75 3.62
C LEU A 125 24.03 -11.71 4.75
N ASP A 126 24.78 -11.92 5.84
CA ASP A 126 24.83 -10.96 6.94
C ASP A 126 25.67 -9.74 6.55
N GLU A 127 26.80 -9.97 5.86
CA GLU A 127 27.57 -8.87 5.30
C GLU A 127 26.81 -8.16 4.16
N LEU A 128 26.05 -8.91 3.36
CA LEU A 128 25.21 -8.32 2.32
C LEU A 128 24.13 -7.43 2.94
N ARG A 129 23.48 -7.84 4.04
CA ARG A 129 22.52 -7.02 4.78
C ARG A 129 23.16 -5.75 5.30
N LYS A 130 24.29 -5.84 6.01
CA LYS A 130 25.01 -4.67 6.54
C LYS A 130 25.35 -3.67 5.45
N LEU A 131 25.88 -4.14 4.32
CA LEU A 131 26.25 -3.28 3.20
C LEU A 131 24.99 -2.67 2.56
N SER A 132 23.92 -3.46 2.38
CA SER A 132 22.67 -3.04 1.75
C SER A 132 21.85 -2.04 2.57
N TRP A 133 22.00 -2.03 3.91
CA TRP A 133 21.24 -1.15 4.80
C TRP A 133 21.35 0.34 4.42
N SER A 134 22.52 0.77 3.94
CA SER A 134 22.79 2.14 3.50
C SER A 134 22.46 2.41 2.03
N GLY A 135 21.79 1.49 1.35
CA GLY A 135 21.38 1.57 -0.05
C GLY A 135 22.27 0.73 -0.98
N ILE A 136 21.66 0.14 -2.00
CA ILE A 136 22.32 -0.79 -2.92
C ILE A 136 22.60 -0.07 -4.25
N PRO A 137 23.79 -0.16 -4.86
CA PRO A 137 24.05 0.40 -6.19
C PRO A 137 23.14 -0.23 -7.25
N ARG A 138 22.67 0.59 -8.21
CA ARG A 138 21.67 0.18 -9.20
C ARG A 138 22.02 -1.11 -9.94
N GLN A 139 23.29 -1.26 -10.32
CA GLN A 139 23.81 -2.35 -11.14
C GLN A 139 23.71 -3.72 -10.44
N VAL A 140 23.76 -3.75 -9.11
CA VAL A 140 23.76 -4.98 -8.32
C VAL A 140 22.47 -5.16 -7.51
N ARG A 141 21.56 -4.17 -7.57
CA ARG A 141 20.27 -4.22 -6.87
C ARG A 141 19.42 -5.44 -7.27
N PRO A 142 19.29 -5.83 -8.55
CA PRO A 142 18.50 -6.99 -8.94
C PRO A 142 18.93 -8.26 -8.19
N ILE A 143 20.22 -8.62 -8.27
CA ILE A 143 20.75 -9.81 -7.62
C ILE A 143 20.72 -9.71 -6.09
N ALA A 144 20.98 -8.53 -5.52
CA ALA A 144 20.94 -8.33 -4.07
C ALA A 144 19.51 -8.49 -3.53
N TRP A 145 18.49 -7.95 -4.20
CA TRP A 145 17.08 -8.12 -3.80
C TRP A 145 16.62 -9.58 -3.89
N LYS A 146 17.01 -10.30 -4.95
CA LYS A 146 16.71 -11.74 -5.07
C LYS A 146 17.37 -12.55 -3.94
N LEU A 147 18.57 -12.18 -3.48
CA LEU A 147 19.26 -12.82 -2.35
C LEU A 147 18.64 -12.45 -0.99
N LEU A 148 18.41 -11.16 -0.74
CA LEU A 148 17.92 -10.66 0.55
C LEU A 148 16.47 -11.09 0.84
N SER A 149 15.63 -11.20 -0.19
CA SER A 149 14.28 -11.77 -0.09
C SER A 149 14.26 -13.28 0.16
N GLY A 150 15.41 -13.96 0.01
CA GLY A 150 15.52 -15.42 0.08
C GLY A 150 14.93 -16.13 -1.15
N TYR A 151 14.70 -15.42 -2.25
CA TYR A 151 14.30 -16.02 -3.52
C TYR A 151 15.46 -16.83 -4.13
N LEU A 152 16.68 -16.28 -4.11
CA LEU A 152 17.90 -16.97 -4.52
C LEU A 152 18.68 -17.52 -3.32
N PRO A 153 19.32 -18.69 -3.43
CA PRO A 153 20.21 -19.19 -2.41
C PRO A 153 21.54 -18.42 -2.40
N ALA A 154 22.16 -18.36 -1.22
CA ALA A 154 23.49 -17.79 -1.03
C ALA A 154 24.58 -18.48 -1.88
N ASN A 155 24.46 -19.80 -2.08
CA ASN A 155 25.38 -20.59 -2.91
C ASN A 155 25.22 -20.25 -4.39
N ALA A 156 26.28 -19.76 -5.02
CA ALA A 156 26.30 -19.27 -6.39
C ALA A 156 26.02 -20.37 -7.44
N GLU A 157 26.60 -21.56 -7.26
CA GLU A 157 26.43 -22.70 -8.20
C GLU A 157 24.98 -23.17 -8.30
N ARG A 158 24.18 -22.94 -7.25
CA ARG A 158 22.76 -23.32 -7.21
C ARG A 158 21.82 -22.26 -7.77
N ARG A 159 22.28 -21.01 -8.00
CA ARG A 159 21.37 -19.89 -8.34
C ARG A 159 20.66 -20.12 -9.68
N GLU A 160 21.40 -20.50 -10.71
CA GLU A 160 20.85 -20.67 -12.07
C GLU A 160 19.76 -21.75 -12.11
N SER A 161 20.06 -22.94 -11.59
CA SER A 161 19.08 -24.03 -11.53
C SER A 161 17.85 -23.70 -10.70
N VAL A 162 18.00 -22.93 -9.61
CA VAL A 162 16.87 -22.47 -8.80
C VAL A 162 16.03 -21.44 -9.55
N LEU A 163 16.65 -20.45 -10.23
CA LEU A 163 15.93 -19.48 -11.05
C LEU A 163 15.14 -20.17 -12.15
N GLN A 164 15.79 -21.02 -12.94
CA GLN A 164 15.16 -21.70 -14.05
C GLN A 164 13.94 -22.50 -13.56
N ARG A 165 14.09 -23.28 -12.49
CA ARG A 165 13.00 -24.05 -11.90
C ARG A 165 11.87 -23.15 -11.39
N LYS A 166 12.19 -22.06 -10.68
CA LYS A 166 11.19 -21.14 -10.11
C LYS A 166 10.44 -20.36 -11.17
N ARG A 167 11.12 -19.93 -12.23
CA ARG A 167 10.51 -19.28 -13.39
C ARG A 167 9.58 -20.25 -14.12
N GLN A 168 10.02 -21.48 -14.38
CA GLN A 168 9.17 -22.53 -14.94
C GLN A 168 7.94 -22.84 -14.06
N GLU A 169 8.12 -22.91 -12.74
CA GLU A 169 7.02 -23.11 -11.77
C GLU A 169 5.97 -22.01 -11.90
N TYR A 170 6.39 -20.74 -11.97
CA TYR A 170 5.48 -19.62 -12.18
C TYR A 170 4.71 -19.71 -13.50
N PHE A 171 5.38 -20.03 -14.62
CA PHE A 171 4.70 -20.23 -15.90
C PHE A 171 3.75 -21.42 -15.92
N GLY A 172 4.06 -22.46 -15.14
CA GLY A 172 3.12 -23.54 -14.86
C GLY A 172 1.83 -23.03 -14.20
N PHE A 173 1.93 -22.06 -13.28
CA PHE A 173 0.73 -21.42 -12.69
C PHE A 173 -0.06 -20.62 -13.72
N ILE A 174 0.59 -19.90 -14.64
CA ILE A 174 -0.11 -19.18 -15.70
C ILE A 174 -0.92 -20.16 -16.55
N GLN A 175 -0.30 -21.25 -17.01
CA GLN A 175 -0.97 -22.28 -17.80
C GLN A 175 -2.12 -22.95 -17.03
N GLN A 176 -1.93 -23.19 -15.74
CA GLN A 176 -2.92 -23.87 -14.92
C GLN A 176 -4.13 -22.98 -14.59
N TYR A 177 -3.90 -21.69 -14.37
CA TYR A 177 -4.91 -20.84 -13.75
C TYR A 177 -5.31 -19.62 -14.54
N TYR A 178 -4.44 -19.02 -15.37
CA TYR A 178 -4.75 -17.71 -15.95
C TYR A 178 -5.93 -17.76 -16.93
N ASP A 179 -6.15 -18.88 -17.61
CA ASP A 179 -7.33 -19.04 -18.49
C ASP A 179 -8.65 -19.06 -17.72
N SER A 180 -8.63 -19.44 -16.43
CA SER A 180 -9.80 -19.39 -15.55
C SER A 180 -10.19 -17.98 -15.09
N ARG A 181 -9.48 -16.93 -15.52
CA ARG A 181 -9.71 -15.53 -15.06
C ARG A 181 -11.12 -15.01 -15.36
N ASN A 182 -11.77 -15.56 -16.38
CA ASN A 182 -13.13 -15.19 -16.78
C ASN A 182 -14.19 -16.18 -16.25
N ASP A 183 -13.80 -17.21 -15.52
CA ASP A 183 -14.73 -18.16 -14.92
C ASP A 183 -15.50 -17.48 -13.78
N GLU A 184 -16.76 -17.88 -13.56
CA GLU A 184 -17.67 -17.27 -12.58
C GLU A 184 -17.05 -17.14 -11.17
N HIS A 185 -16.22 -18.10 -10.78
CA HIS A 185 -15.54 -18.09 -9.47
C HIS A 185 -14.43 -17.03 -9.34
N HIS A 186 -13.79 -16.65 -10.45
CA HIS A 186 -12.60 -15.79 -10.46
C HIS A 186 -12.84 -14.43 -11.12
N GLN A 187 -13.95 -14.27 -11.85
CA GLN A 187 -14.26 -13.07 -12.63
C GLN A 187 -14.26 -11.79 -11.78
N ASP A 188 -14.75 -11.83 -10.53
CA ASP A 188 -14.71 -10.67 -9.64
C ASP A 188 -13.30 -10.26 -9.24
N THR A 189 -12.42 -11.24 -9.03
CA THR A 189 -11.02 -11.00 -8.67
C THR A 189 -10.30 -10.38 -9.85
N TYR A 190 -10.43 -10.98 -11.03
CA TYR A 190 -9.82 -10.45 -12.24
C TYR A 190 -10.36 -9.06 -12.61
N ARG A 191 -11.68 -8.85 -12.50
CA ARG A 191 -12.31 -7.55 -12.77
C ARG A 191 -11.77 -6.44 -11.86
N GLN A 192 -11.59 -6.70 -10.57
CA GLN A 192 -11.01 -5.71 -9.65
C GLN A 192 -9.57 -5.35 -10.06
N ILE A 193 -8.75 -6.36 -10.36
CA ILE A 193 -7.37 -6.16 -10.82
C ILE A 193 -7.36 -5.34 -12.12
N HIS A 194 -8.18 -5.72 -13.11
CA HIS A 194 -8.29 -5.04 -14.41
C HIS A 194 -8.73 -3.57 -14.27
N ILE A 195 -9.52 -3.23 -13.25
CA ILE A 195 -9.92 -1.85 -12.95
C ILE A 195 -8.77 -1.06 -12.28
N ASP A 196 -7.96 -1.70 -11.44
CA ASP A 196 -6.90 -1.04 -10.68
C ASP A 196 -5.62 -0.84 -11.46
N ILE A 197 -5.25 -1.79 -12.34
CA ILE A 197 -3.98 -1.77 -13.06
C ILE A 197 -3.79 -0.51 -13.92
N PRO A 198 -4.74 -0.09 -14.77
CA PRO A 198 -4.59 1.13 -15.56
C PRO A 198 -4.39 2.40 -14.71
N ARG A 199 -4.84 2.37 -13.44
CA ARG A 199 -4.76 3.48 -12.49
C ARG A 199 -3.55 3.39 -11.55
N THR A 200 -2.71 2.37 -11.71
CA THR A 200 -1.49 2.17 -10.90
C THR A 200 -0.38 3.07 -11.44
N ASN A 201 0.17 3.94 -10.58
CA ASN A 201 1.20 4.94 -10.95
C ASN A 201 0.91 5.63 -12.29
N PRO A 202 -0.24 6.32 -12.44
CA PRO A 202 -0.77 6.75 -13.75
C PRO A 202 0.09 7.81 -14.44
N LEU A 203 1.01 8.43 -13.71
CA LEU A 203 1.88 9.49 -14.20
C LEU A 203 3.26 8.98 -14.67
N ILE A 204 3.56 7.69 -14.51
CA ILE A 204 4.80 7.07 -14.99
C ILE A 204 4.50 6.28 -16.28
N PRO A 205 5.04 6.68 -17.46
CA PRO A 205 4.68 6.11 -18.76
C PRO A 205 4.88 4.59 -18.86
N LEU A 206 5.91 4.04 -18.20
CA LEU A 206 6.16 2.61 -18.09
C LEU A 206 4.90 1.79 -17.75
N PHE A 207 4.12 2.21 -16.74
CA PHE A 207 2.96 1.44 -16.28
C PHE A 207 1.70 1.65 -17.16
N GLN A 208 1.78 2.53 -18.14
CA GLN A 208 0.71 2.76 -19.12
C GLN A 208 0.88 1.89 -20.37
N GLN A 209 1.99 1.17 -20.50
CA GLN A 209 2.22 0.21 -21.59
C GLN A 209 1.36 -1.04 -21.39
N ALA A 210 0.68 -1.49 -22.46
CA ALA A 210 -0.19 -2.66 -22.42
C ALA A 210 0.55 -3.93 -21.95
N SER A 211 1.80 -4.12 -22.40
CA SER A 211 2.64 -5.24 -21.99
C SER A 211 2.88 -5.26 -20.47
N VAL A 212 3.13 -4.11 -19.85
CA VAL A 212 3.31 -4.00 -18.39
C VAL A 212 2.00 -4.27 -17.66
N GLN A 213 0.88 -3.73 -18.16
CA GLN A 213 -0.43 -3.95 -17.55
C GLN A 213 -0.82 -5.43 -17.57
N GLU A 214 -0.63 -6.12 -18.70
CA GLU A 214 -0.89 -7.57 -18.81
C GLU A 214 0.01 -8.40 -17.87
N ILE A 215 1.30 -8.03 -17.74
CA ILE A 215 2.22 -8.66 -16.79
C ILE A 215 1.69 -8.50 -15.36
N PHE A 216 1.26 -7.29 -14.99
CA PHE A 216 0.79 -7.00 -13.64
C PHE A 216 -0.52 -7.71 -13.33
N GLU A 217 -1.45 -7.75 -14.29
CA GLU A 217 -2.68 -8.52 -14.19
C GLU A 217 -2.38 -9.99 -13.92
N ARG A 218 -1.45 -10.60 -14.67
CA ARG A 218 -1.03 -12.00 -14.45
C ARG A 218 -0.41 -12.21 -13.08
N ILE A 219 0.57 -11.40 -12.69
CA ILE A 219 1.23 -11.50 -11.38
C ILE A 219 0.20 -11.46 -10.24
N LEU A 220 -0.67 -10.45 -10.25
CA LEU A 220 -1.63 -10.23 -9.16
C LEU A 220 -2.74 -11.28 -9.17
N PHE A 221 -3.23 -11.67 -10.34
CA PHE A 221 -4.26 -12.69 -10.45
C PHE A 221 -3.75 -14.04 -9.91
N ILE A 222 -2.57 -14.48 -10.37
CA ILE A 222 -1.95 -15.73 -9.91
C ILE A 222 -1.65 -15.67 -8.41
N TRP A 223 -1.21 -14.52 -7.89
CA TRP A 223 -1.01 -14.38 -6.44
C TRP A 223 -2.33 -14.49 -5.67
N ALA A 224 -3.37 -13.77 -6.10
CA ALA A 224 -4.67 -13.72 -5.42
C ALA A 224 -5.33 -15.11 -5.29
N ILE A 225 -5.38 -15.88 -6.38
CA ILE A 225 -6.00 -17.22 -6.37
C ILE A 225 -5.21 -18.22 -5.51
N ARG A 226 -3.88 -18.06 -5.41
CA ARG A 226 -3.03 -18.92 -4.59
C ARG A 226 -3.07 -18.56 -3.11
N HIS A 227 -3.65 -17.41 -2.76
CA HIS A 227 -3.79 -16.93 -1.38
C HIS A 227 -5.28 -16.63 -1.06
N PRO A 228 -6.17 -17.65 -1.04
CA PRO A 228 -7.62 -17.46 -0.95
C PRO A 228 -8.10 -16.80 0.36
N ALA A 229 -7.28 -16.82 1.41
CA ALA A 229 -7.54 -16.11 2.66
C ALA A 229 -7.46 -14.57 2.51
N SER A 230 -6.72 -14.09 1.51
CA SER A 230 -6.60 -12.68 1.15
C SER A 230 -7.37 -12.36 -0.13
N GLY A 231 -7.19 -13.17 -1.19
CA GLY A 231 -7.62 -12.79 -2.54
C GLY A 231 -6.86 -11.56 -3.03
N TYR A 232 -7.45 -10.81 -3.96
CA TYR A 232 -6.92 -9.50 -4.34
C TYR A 232 -7.46 -8.42 -3.38
N VAL A 233 -6.55 -7.64 -2.80
CA VAL A 233 -6.86 -6.46 -2.00
C VAL A 233 -6.19 -5.26 -2.62
N GLN A 234 -6.94 -4.18 -2.82
CA GLN A 234 -6.40 -2.97 -3.41
C GLN A 234 -5.23 -2.41 -2.59
N GLY A 235 -4.16 -2.10 -3.29
CA GLY A 235 -2.88 -1.67 -2.75
C GLY A 235 -1.78 -2.70 -2.98
N ILE A 236 -2.11 -4.00 -3.12
CA ILE A 236 -1.13 -5.03 -3.51
C ILE A 236 -0.58 -4.74 -4.91
N ASN A 237 -1.39 -4.14 -5.80
CA ASN A 237 -0.96 -3.71 -7.13
C ASN A 237 0.24 -2.75 -7.09
N ASP A 238 0.33 -1.88 -6.08
CA ASP A 238 1.49 -0.98 -5.95
C ASP A 238 2.75 -1.76 -5.61
N LEU A 239 2.64 -2.81 -4.80
CA LEU A 239 3.79 -3.55 -4.27
C LEU A 239 4.57 -4.32 -5.35
N VAL A 240 3.95 -4.60 -6.51
CA VAL A 240 4.63 -5.19 -7.67
C VAL A 240 5.63 -4.21 -8.29
N THR A 241 5.31 -2.90 -8.26
CA THR A 241 5.98 -1.88 -9.06
C THR A 241 7.48 -1.75 -8.78
N PRO A 242 7.99 -1.80 -7.53
CA PRO A 242 9.42 -1.62 -7.29
C PRO A 242 10.20 -2.86 -7.71
N PHE A 243 9.65 -4.06 -7.53
CA PHE A 243 10.29 -5.30 -7.98
C PHE A 243 10.40 -5.34 -9.50
N PHE A 244 9.31 -5.03 -10.21
CA PHE A 244 9.31 -5.00 -11.67
C PHE A 244 10.36 -4.03 -12.20
N VAL A 245 10.37 -2.80 -11.70
CA VAL A 245 11.33 -1.76 -12.11
C VAL A 245 12.77 -2.16 -11.79
N VAL A 246 13.02 -2.71 -10.60
CA VAL A 246 14.36 -3.17 -10.24
C VAL A 246 14.82 -4.30 -11.15
N PHE A 247 13.97 -5.25 -11.53
CA PHE A 247 14.38 -6.34 -12.41
C PHE A 247 14.49 -5.93 -13.88
N VAL A 248 13.80 -4.88 -14.33
CA VAL A 248 14.07 -4.26 -15.63
C VAL A 248 15.49 -3.69 -15.69
N PHE A 249 16.05 -3.17 -14.60
CA PHE A 249 17.45 -2.66 -14.58
C PHE A 249 18.51 -3.70 -14.93
N GLU A 250 18.20 -4.99 -14.88
CA GLU A 250 19.11 -6.05 -15.30
C GLU A 250 19.31 -6.08 -16.83
N TYR A 251 18.40 -5.47 -17.58
CA TYR A 251 18.34 -5.54 -19.04
C TYR A 251 18.52 -4.17 -19.73
N ILE A 252 18.57 -3.08 -18.96
CA ILE A 252 18.69 -1.72 -19.50
C ILE A 252 19.72 -0.89 -18.75
N GLU A 253 20.42 -0.01 -19.47
CA GLU A 253 21.29 1.00 -18.87
C GLU A 253 20.60 2.36 -18.71
N GLU A 254 19.57 2.62 -19.53
CA GLU A 254 18.84 3.89 -19.62
C GLU A 254 17.82 4.10 -18.49
N GLU A 255 17.14 5.24 -18.52
CA GLU A 255 16.03 5.57 -17.61
C GLU A 255 14.82 4.67 -17.87
N VAL A 256 14.33 4.01 -16.82
CA VAL A 256 13.27 3.00 -16.91
C VAL A 256 11.86 3.57 -17.12
N GLU A 257 11.60 4.81 -16.69
CA GLU A 257 10.25 5.39 -16.67
C GLU A 257 9.68 5.60 -18.07
N ASN A 258 10.56 5.90 -19.03
CA ASN A 258 10.24 6.16 -20.43
C ASN A 258 10.63 4.99 -21.36
N PHE A 259 11.23 3.92 -20.80
CA PHE A 259 11.70 2.80 -21.58
C PHE A 259 10.54 1.92 -22.08
N ASP A 260 10.52 1.61 -23.36
CA ASP A 260 9.55 0.70 -23.97
C ASP A 260 9.95 -0.75 -23.66
N VAL A 261 9.28 -1.38 -22.68
CA VAL A 261 9.62 -2.75 -22.29
C VAL A 261 9.26 -3.78 -23.34
N SER A 262 8.36 -3.44 -24.29
CA SER A 262 8.03 -4.35 -25.39
C SER A 262 9.20 -4.56 -26.36
N SER A 263 10.22 -3.69 -26.31
CA SER A 263 11.47 -3.84 -27.06
C SER A 263 12.40 -4.93 -26.50
N LEU A 264 12.20 -5.38 -25.25
CA LEU A 264 12.98 -6.46 -24.66
C LEU A 264 12.63 -7.80 -25.31
N GLN A 265 13.61 -8.72 -25.29
CA GLN A 265 13.36 -10.11 -25.69
C GLN A 265 12.27 -10.73 -24.81
N GLU A 266 11.44 -11.59 -25.40
CA GLU A 266 10.33 -12.25 -24.68
C GLU A 266 10.83 -13.00 -23.44
N GLU A 267 11.99 -13.67 -23.53
CA GLU A 267 12.60 -14.36 -22.41
C GLU A 267 12.96 -13.41 -21.25
N ALA A 268 13.45 -12.20 -21.56
CA ALA A 268 13.74 -11.20 -20.53
C ALA A 268 12.46 -10.74 -19.82
N LEU A 269 11.39 -10.44 -20.56
CA LEU A 269 10.09 -10.08 -19.98
C LEU A 269 9.53 -11.20 -19.09
N ARG A 270 9.63 -12.44 -19.55
CA ARG A 270 9.22 -13.62 -18.80
C ARG A 270 10.01 -13.78 -17.50
N ASN A 271 11.32 -13.55 -17.55
CA ASN A 271 12.20 -13.61 -16.39
C ASN A 271 11.86 -12.50 -15.37
N ILE A 272 11.63 -11.27 -15.84
CA ILE A 272 11.24 -10.12 -15.01
C ILE A 272 9.90 -10.39 -14.31
N GLU A 273 8.89 -10.89 -15.05
CA GLU A 273 7.56 -11.19 -14.52
C GLU A 273 7.62 -12.24 -13.40
N ALA A 274 8.29 -13.37 -13.66
CA ALA A 274 8.43 -14.45 -12.69
C ALA A 274 9.23 -14.04 -11.45
N ASP A 275 10.33 -13.31 -11.63
CA ASP A 275 11.16 -12.84 -10.52
C ASP A 275 10.39 -11.82 -9.66
N SER A 276 9.60 -10.95 -10.30
CA SER A 276 8.70 -9.99 -9.61
C SER A 276 7.65 -10.72 -8.78
N PHE A 277 7.00 -11.75 -9.35
CA PHE A 277 6.02 -12.57 -8.64
C PHE A 277 6.63 -13.21 -7.38
N TRP A 278 7.79 -13.85 -7.49
CA TRP A 278 8.40 -14.55 -6.36
C TRP A 278 8.89 -13.61 -5.27
N CYS A 279 9.51 -12.48 -5.63
CA CYS A 279 9.99 -11.51 -4.65
C CYS A 279 8.83 -10.77 -3.97
N MET A 280 7.78 -10.41 -4.72
CA MET A 280 6.55 -9.86 -4.14
C MET A 280 5.89 -10.87 -3.18
N SER A 281 5.81 -12.14 -3.58
CA SER A 281 5.27 -13.20 -2.72
C SER A 281 6.05 -13.31 -1.41
N LYS A 282 7.39 -13.23 -1.47
CA LYS A 282 8.25 -13.23 -0.27
C LYS A 282 8.04 -12.03 0.64
N LEU A 283 7.80 -10.85 0.07
CA LEU A 283 7.41 -9.67 0.85
C LEU A 283 6.08 -9.93 1.57
N LEU A 284 5.07 -10.38 0.83
CA LEU A 284 3.71 -10.59 1.33
C LEU A 284 3.64 -11.71 2.39
N ASP A 285 4.50 -12.73 2.30
CA ASP A 285 4.66 -13.78 3.32
C ASP A 285 4.91 -13.18 4.72
N GLY A 286 5.62 -12.05 4.80
CA GLY A 286 5.95 -11.38 6.07
C GLY A 286 4.87 -10.43 6.61
N ILE A 287 3.81 -10.16 5.85
CA ILE A 287 2.74 -9.22 6.21
C ILE A 287 1.35 -9.74 5.81
N GLN A 288 1.13 -11.06 5.82
CA GLN A 288 -0.10 -11.68 5.32
C GLN A 288 -1.38 -11.14 6.00
N ASP A 289 -1.32 -10.89 7.31
CA ASP A 289 -2.45 -10.39 8.09
C ASP A 289 -2.89 -8.97 7.72
N ASN A 290 -2.06 -8.23 6.98
CA ASN A 290 -2.45 -6.96 6.37
C ASN A 290 -3.54 -7.11 5.29
N TYR A 291 -3.66 -8.27 4.65
CA TYR A 291 -4.51 -8.47 3.46
C TYR A 291 -5.57 -9.56 3.64
N THR A 292 -5.58 -10.26 4.77
CA THR A 292 -6.70 -11.14 5.14
C THR A 292 -7.99 -10.37 5.42
N PHE A 293 -9.12 -11.08 5.52
CA PHE A 293 -10.43 -10.49 5.80
C PHE A 293 -10.41 -9.46 6.96
N ALA A 294 -10.98 -8.29 6.72
CA ALA A 294 -11.00 -7.12 7.60
C ALA A 294 -9.62 -6.48 7.92
N GLN A 295 -8.53 -6.97 7.31
CA GLN A 295 -7.18 -6.41 7.38
C GLN A 295 -6.69 -6.13 8.81
N PRO A 296 -6.75 -7.12 9.74
CA PRO A 296 -6.40 -6.92 11.14
C PRO A 296 -4.94 -6.47 11.35
N GLY A 297 -4.02 -6.87 10.47
CA GLY A 297 -2.62 -6.44 10.54
C GLY A 297 -2.47 -4.93 10.36
N ILE A 298 -3.24 -4.34 9.44
CA ILE A 298 -3.24 -2.88 9.22
C ILE A 298 -3.78 -2.16 10.45
N GLN A 299 -4.91 -2.60 11.01
CA GLN A 299 -5.51 -1.98 12.19
C GLN A 299 -4.55 -2.01 13.39
N LYS A 300 -3.87 -3.15 13.62
CA LYS A 300 -2.85 -3.27 14.68
C LYS A 300 -1.68 -2.32 14.45
N LYS A 301 -1.16 -2.23 13.21
CA LYS A 301 -0.05 -1.34 12.87
C LYS A 301 -0.39 0.14 13.03
N VAL A 302 -1.60 0.55 12.62
CA VAL A 302 -2.08 1.92 12.80
C VAL A 302 -2.21 2.27 14.28
N LYS A 303 -2.78 1.38 15.09
CA LYS A 303 -2.85 1.57 16.54
C LYS A 303 -1.46 1.63 17.18
N ALA A 304 -0.54 0.76 16.78
CA ALA A 304 0.84 0.80 17.25
C ALA A 304 1.54 2.11 16.85
N LEU A 305 1.21 2.69 15.69
CA LEU A 305 1.73 3.98 15.27
C LEU A 305 1.21 5.10 16.16
N GLU A 306 -0.09 5.11 16.45
CA GLU A 306 -0.70 6.07 17.39
C GLU A 306 -0.04 6.00 18.77
N GLU A 307 0.09 4.80 19.33
CA GLU A 307 0.74 4.56 20.62
C GLU A 307 2.20 5.04 20.61
N LEU A 308 2.96 4.73 19.55
CA LEU A 308 4.34 5.19 19.41
C LEU A 308 4.42 6.72 19.30
N VAL A 309 3.62 7.34 18.44
CA VAL A 309 3.64 8.80 18.23
C VAL A 309 3.27 9.55 19.51
N SER A 310 2.27 9.07 20.25
CA SER A 310 1.90 9.65 21.57
C SER A 310 3.07 9.70 22.55
N ARG A 311 4.04 8.79 22.43
CA ARG A 311 5.21 8.69 23.31
C ARG A 311 6.39 9.51 22.82
N ILE A 312 6.59 9.61 21.50
CA ILE A 312 7.77 10.28 20.92
C ILE A 312 7.53 11.76 20.62
N ASP A 313 6.30 12.15 20.29
CA ASP A 313 5.89 13.52 20.04
C ASP A 313 4.43 13.73 20.46
N GLU A 314 4.24 13.87 21.78
CA GLU A 314 2.93 14.12 22.38
C GLU A 314 2.26 15.40 21.82
N SER A 315 3.06 16.39 21.41
CA SER A 315 2.52 17.64 20.85
C SER A 315 1.80 17.39 19.53
N VAL A 316 2.41 16.62 18.62
CA VAL A 316 1.79 16.22 17.35
C VAL A 316 0.57 15.33 17.60
N HIS A 317 0.66 14.36 18.53
CA HIS A 317 -0.46 13.48 18.86
C HIS A 317 -1.68 14.25 19.38
N ARG A 318 -1.49 15.15 20.37
CA ARG A 318 -2.57 15.98 20.93
C ARG A 318 -3.14 16.95 19.90
N HIS A 319 -2.31 17.47 19.00
CA HIS A 319 -2.76 18.37 17.94
C HIS A 319 -3.71 17.67 16.97
N MET A 320 -3.39 16.44 16.55
CA MET A 320 -4.31 15.63 15.73
C MET A 320 -5.63 15.35 16.47
N GLN A 321 -5.57 15.01 17.76
CA GLN A 321 -6.78 14.80 18.57
C GLN A 321 -7.63 16.08 18.69
N GLN A 322 -7.00 17.23 18.88
CA GLN A 322 -7.68 18.52 18.99
C GLN A 322 -8.47 18.87 17.72
N TYR A 323 -7.96 18.48 16.55
CA TYR A 323 -8.61 18.69 15.27
C TYR A 323 -9.37 17.46 14.75
N GLU A 324 -9.64 16.48 15.62
CA GLU A 324 -10.43 15.27 15.31
C GLU A 324 -9.87 14.45 14.14
N VAL A 325 -8.54 14.48 13.94
CA VAL A 325 -7.84 13.64 12.97
C VAL A 325 -7.48 12.31 13.61
N GLU A 326 -8.10 11.24 13.10
CA GLU A 326 -7.80 9.87 13.52
C GLU A 326 -6.68 9.26 12.66
N TYR A 327 -5.78 8.50 13.28
CA TYR A 327 -4.64 7.89 12.58
C TYR A 327 -5.07 7.01 11.41
N LEU A 328 -6.22 6.32 11.53
CA LEU A 328 -6.73 5.45 10.47
C LEU A 328 -7.04 6.22 9.17
N GLN A 329 -7.37 7.51 9.25
CA GLN A 329 -7.76 8.32 8.09
C GLN A 329 -6.60 8.61 7.12
N PHE A 330 -5.35 8.55 7.58
CA PHE A 330 -4.16 8.74 6.73
C PHE A 330 -3.22 7.52 6.76
N ALA A 331 -2.98 6.93 7.94
CA ALA A 331 -1.99 5.88 8.11
C ALA A 331 -2.45 4.52 7.58
N PHE A 332 -3.75 4.30 7.33
CA PHE A 332 -4.20 3.09 6.65
C PHE A 332 -3.47 2.89 5.32
N ARG A 333 -3.39 3.96 4.50
CA ARG A 333 -2.71 3.93 3.20
C ARG A 333 -1.19 3.76 3.37
N TRP A 334 -0.61 4.37 4.39
CA TRP A 334 0.82 4.24 4.68
C TRP A 334 1.20 2.78 4.96
N MET A 335 0.39 2.08 5.76
CA MET A 335 0.62 0.67 6.11
C MET A 335 0.25 -0.29 4.97
N ASN A 336 -0.85 -0.02 4.27
CA ASN A 336 -1.38 -0.90 3.22
C ASN A 336 -0.50 -0.89 1.97
N ASN A 337 0.08 0.27 1.65
CA ASN A 337 0.91 0.50 0.47
C ASN A 337 2.38 0.76 0.82
N LEU A 338 2.81 0.50 2.06
CA LEU A 338 4.21 0.66 2.51
C LEU A 338 4.83 2.03 2.17
N LEU A 339 4.08 3.12 2.42
CA LEU A 339 4.40 4.52 2.09
C LEU A 339 4.59 4.84 0.60
N MET A 340 4.34 3.90 -0.31
CA MET A 340 4.57 4.09 -1.75
C MET A 340 3.73 5.20 -2.38
N ARG A 341 2.58 5.54 -1.76
CA ARG A 341 1.72 6.65 -2.20
C ARG A 341 2.17 8.00 -1.67
N GLU A 342 3.10 8.02 -0.73
CA GLU A 342 3.63 9.22 -0.06
C GLU A 342 5.06 9.55 -0.51
N LEU A 343 5.70 8.66 -1.26
CA LEU A 343 7.09 8.79 -1.70
C LEU A 343 7.19 8.55 -3.21
N PRO A 344 8.07 9.29 -3.92
CA PRO A 344 8.43 8.94 -5.29
C PRO A 344 8.97 7.51 -5.39
N LEU A 345 8.75 6.84 -6.53
CA LEU A 345 9.16 5.45 -6.73
C LEU A 345 10.66 5.22 -6.47
N ARG A 346 11.53 6.13 -6.89
CA ARG A 346 12.98 6.09 -6.58
C ARG A 346 13.27 6.05 -5.07
N CYS A 347 12.49 6.77 -4.27
CA CYS A 347 12.61 6.79 -2.82
C CYS A 347 12.12 5.47 -2.21
N THR A 348 11.01 4.92 -2.74
CA THR A 348 10.51 3.60 -2.35
C THR A 348 11.57 2.51 -2.61
N ILE A 349 12.19 2.49 -3.79
CA ILE A 349 13.24 1.52 -4.12
C ILE A 349 14.41 1.65 -3.13
N ARG A 350 14.88 2.89 -2.86
CA ARG A 350 15.94 3.12 -1.87
C ARG A 350 15.50 2.69 -0.46
N LEU A 351 14.26 2.94 -0.06
CA LEU A 351 13.72 2.53 1.23
C LEU A 351 13.70 0.99 1.37
N TRP A 352 13.32 0.30 0.29
CA TRP A 352 13.21 -1.15 0.26
C TRP A 352 14.55 -1.89 0.20
N ASP A 353 15.64 -1.21 -0.20
CA ASP A 353 17.00 -1.71 0.04
C ASP A 353 17.22 -1.99 1.54
N THR A 354 16.77 -1.07 2.40
CA THR A 354 16.90 -1.20 3.84
C THR A 354 15.86 -2.15 4.44
N TYR A 355 14.62 -2.18 3.94
CA TYR A 355 13.63 -3.16 4.42
C TYR A 355 14.03 -4.60 4.14
N GLN A 356 14.71 -4.88 3.03
CA GLN A 356 15.25 -6.21 2.76
C GLN A 356 16.50 -6.54 3.56
N ALA A 357 17.25 -5.51 3.99
CA ALA A 357 18.42 -5.67 4.84
C ALA A 357 18.06 -5.87 6.34
N GLU A 358 16.98 -5.24 6.79
CA GLU A 358 16.51 -5.31 8.18
C GLU A 358 15.68 -6.57 8.45
N PRO A 359 15.97 -7.28 9.56
CA PRO A 359 15.06 -8.30 10.07
C PRO A 359 13.67 -7.69 10.30
N GLU A 360 12.63 -8.33 9.75
CA GLU A 360 11.25 -7.84 9.84
C GLU A 360 11.08 -6.40 9.32
N GLY A 361 11.83 -6.04 8.26
CA GLY A 361 11.86 -4.69 7.70
C GLY A 361 10.48 -4.18 7.25
N PHE A 362 9.76 -4.98 6.48
CA PHE A 362 8.42 -4.64 5.95
C PHE A 362 7.29 -4.70 7.00
N SER A 363 7.50 -5.39 8.11
CA SER A 363 6.48 -5.57 9.16
C SER A 363 6.71 -4.63 10.33
N HIS A 364 7.77 -4.86 11.11
CA HIS A 364 8.03 -4.17 12.37
C HIS A 364 8.82 -2.88 12.16
N PHE A 365 9.88 -2.88 11.32
CA PHE A 365 10.68 -1.67 11.12
C PHE A 365 9.90 -0.55 10.41
N HIS A 366 9.00 -0.93 9.50
CA HIS A 366 8.09 -0.01 8.81
C HIS A 366 7.31 0.91 9.77
N LEU A 367 6.91 0.41 10.94
CA LEU A 367 6.22 1.20 11.97
C LEU A 367 7.04 2.43 12.39
N TYR A 368 8.34 2.24 12.65
CA TYR A 368 9.24 3.32 13.05
C TYR A 368 9.55 4.26 11.89
N VAL A 369 9.57 3.76 10.66
CA VAL A 369 9.67 4.63 9.47
C VAL A 369 8.45 5.52 9.36
N CYS A 370 7.23 5.00 9.53
CA CYS A 370 6.01 5.82 9.55
C CYS A 370 6.03 6.87 10.66
N ALA A 371 6.52 6.52 11.85
CA ALA A 371 6.63 7.47 12.97
C ALA A 371 7.66 8.57 12.69
N ALA A 372 8.86 8.21 12.22
CA ALA A 372 9.89 9.18 11.81
C ALA A 372 9.39 10.07 10.65
N PHE A 373 8.64 9.49 9.71
CA PHE A 373 8.07 10.21 8.58
C PHE A 373 7.03 11.24 9.03
N LEU A 374 6.17 10.90 9.98
CA LEU A 374 5.20 11.85 10.55
C LEU A 374 5.91 12.99 11.30
N VAL A 375 6.87 12.66 12.19
CA VAL A 375 7.60 13.64 13.00
C VAL A 375 8.47 14.55 12.15
N ARG A 376 8.94 14.10 10.97
CA ARG A 376 9.68 14.93 10.01
C ARG A 376 8.89 16.16 9.57
N TRP A 377 7.55 16.11 9.60
CA TRP A 377 6.65 17.19 9.21
C TRP A 377 5.96 17.85 10.41
N ARG A 378 6.51 17.66 11.62
CA ARG A 378 5.91 18.18 12.86
C ARG A 378 5.63 19.68 12.82
N LYS A 379 6.48 20.47 12.16
CA LYS A 379 6.32 21.92 12.11
C LYS A 379 5.07 22.29 11.32
N GLU A 380 4.96 21.75 10.11
CA GLU A 380 3.84 21.95 9.19
C GLU A 380 2.54 21.41 9.81
N ILE A 381 2.59 20.23 10.44
CA ILE A 381 1.45 19.65 11.14
C ILE A 381 0.91 20.57 12.24
N LEU A 382 1.79 21.12 13.08
CA LEU A 382 1.40 22.00 14.20
C LEU A 382 0.96 23.41 13.74
N GLU A 383 1.34 23.81 12.52
CA GLU A 383 0.93 25.06 11.90
C GLU A 383 -0.48 24.97 11.29
N GLU A 384 -0.90 23.79 10.82
CA GLU A 384 -2.25 23.55 10.29
C GLU A 384 -3.29 23.48 11.42
N ARG A 385 -4.34 24.32 11.34
CA ARG A 385 -5.29 24.56 12.44
C ARG A 385 -6.74 24.25 12.10
N ASP A 386 -6.94 23.35 11.15
CA ASP A 386 -8.25 22.80 10.83
C ASP A 386 -8.13 21.36 10.32
N PHE A 387 -9.21 20.60 10.49
CA PHE A 387 -9.29 19.20 10.09
C PHE A 387 -8.98 18.99 8.60
N GLN A 388 -9.50 19.86 7.73
CA GLN A 388 -9.38 19.67 6.28
C GLN A 388 -7.94 19.90 5.80
N GLY A 389 -7.31 21.00 6.24
CA GLY A 389 -5.91 21.31 5.95
C GLY A 389 -4.97 20.21 6.42
N LEU A 390 -5.15 19.75 7.66
CA LEU A 390 -4.34 18.69 8.25
C LEU A 390 -4.50 17.35 7.50
N MET A 391 -5.73 16.98 7.13
CA MET A 391 -5.97 15.78 6.33
C MET A 391 -5.35 15.85 4.93
N ILE A 392 -5.46 16.99 4.26
CA ILE A 392 -4.83 17.20 2.94
C ILE A 392 -3.31 17.10 3.07
N LEU A 393 -2.71 17.73 4.08
CA LEU A 393 -1.28 17.67 4.35
C LEU A 393 -0.80 16.22 4.57
N LEU A 394 -1.43 15.50 5.50
CA LEU A 394 -1.04 14.12 5.86
C LEU A 394 -1.21 13.12 4.71
N GLN A 395 -2.13 13.38 3.79
CA GLN A 395 -2.35 12.56 2.59
C GLN A 395 -1.55 13.04 1.37
N ASN A 396 -0.83 14.16 1.45
CA ASN A 396 -0.06 14.73 0.34
C ASN A 396 1.21 15.44 0.84
N LEU A 397 1.97 14.77 1.70
CA LEU A 397 3.22 15.32 2.25
C LEU A 397 4.19 15.65 1.10
N PRO A 398 4.90 16.80 1.14
CA PRO A 398 5.61 17.31 -0.03
C PRO A 398 6.98 16.64 -0.21
N THR A 399 6.97 15.39 -0.68
CA THR A 399 8.16 14.53 -0.86
C THR A 399 8.66 14.46 -2.31
N MET A 400 8.08 15.24 -3.23
CA MET A 400 8.36 15.11 -4.67
C MET A 400 9.81 15.36 -5.05
N HIS A 401 10.51 16.19 -4.29
CA HIS A 401 11.93 16.50 -4.47
C HIS A 401 12.85 15.53 -3.73
N TRP A 402 12.32 14.59 -2.95
CA TRP A 402 13.16 13.67 -2.16
C TRP A 402 13.97 12.73 -3.05
N GLY A 403 15.17 12.39 -2.58
CA GLY A 403 16.05 11.40 -3.17
C GLY A 403 16.69 10.51 -2.10
N ASN A 404 17.88 10.00 -2.39
CA ASN A 404 18.56 9.04 -1.51
C ASN A 404 18.97 9.66 -0.16
N GLU A 405 19.25 10.96 -0.12
CA GLU A 405 19.68 11.67 1.09
C GLU A 405 18.53 11.76 2.10
N GLU A 406 17.36 12.24 1.68
CA GLU A 406 16.19 12.36 2.56
C GLU A 406 15.74 10.99 3.08
N VAL A 407 15.75 9.97 2.22
CA VAL A 407 15.43 8.58 2.63
C VAL A 407 16.46 8.06 3.63
N SER A 408 17.75 8.39 3.47
CA SER A 408 18.79 7.96 4.41
C SER A 408 18.64 8.63 5.77
N VAL A 409 18.27 9.92 5.81
CA VAL A 409 17.97 10.64 7.06
C VAL A 409 16.73 10.05 7.73
N LEU A 410 15.67 9.79 6.97
CA LEU A 410 14.44 9.16 7.46
C LEU A 410 14.72 7.80 8.11
N LEU A 411 15.51 6.96 7.44
CA LEU A 411 15.89 5.63 7.92
C LEU A 411 16.76 5.67 9.18
N ALA A 412 17.71 6.62 9.25
CA ALA A 412 18.54 6.81 10.43
C ALA A 412 17.69 7.19 11.64
N GLU A 413 16.72 8.10 11.46
CA GLU A 413 15.80 8.49 12.53
C GLU A 413 14.87 7.33 12.93
N ALA A 414 14.32 6.60 11.96
CA ALA A 414 13.52 5.41 12.24
C ALA A 414 14.31 4.35 13.03
N TYR A 415 15.58 4.13 12.70
CA TYR A 415 16.45 3.23 13.44
C TYR A 415 16.70 3.72 14.86
N ARG A 416 16.95 5.02 15.05
CA ARG A 416 17.06 5.63 16.38
C ARG A 416 15.80 5.41 17.22
N LEU A 417 14.61 5.60 16.63
CA LEU A 417 13.33 5.34 17.29
C LEU A 417 13.16 3.86 17.63
N LYS A 418 13.50 2.95 16.72
CA LYS A 418 13.48 1.50 16.99
C LYS A 418 14.30 1.18 18.23
N PHE A 419 15.55 1.63 18.34
CA PHE A 419 16.38 1.35 19.51
C PHE A 419 15.87 2.02 20.80
N ALA A 420 15.37 3.25 20.71
CA ALA A 420 14.86 3.96 21.87
C ALA A 420 13.58 3.34 22.45
N PHE A 421 12.77 2.66 21.62
CA PHE A 421 11.43 2.19 22.00
C PHE A 421 11.22 0.67 21.88
N ALA A 422 12.13 -0.10 21.28
CA ALA A 422 12.03 -1.57 21.18
C ALA A 422 12.13 -2.28 22.55
N ASP A 423 12.96 -1.75 23.46
CA ASP A 423 13.18 -2.32 24.80
C ASP A 423 12.35 -1.64 25.89
N ALA A 424 11.49 -0.67 25.55
CA ALA A 424 10.70 0.04 26.53
C ALA A 424 9.53 -0.86 26.96
N PRO A 425 9.60 -1.55 28.11
CA PRO A 425 8.50 -2.37 28.57
C PRO A 425 7.35 -1.43 28.94
N ASN A 426 6.17 -1.99 29.17
CA ASN A 426 4.92 -1.35 29.62
C ASN A 426 5.01 -0.56 30.95
N HIS A 427 6.13 0.08 31.29
CA HIS A 427 6.43 0.68 32.59
C HIS A 427 5.96 2.12 32.79
N TYR A 428 5.29 2.74 31.82
CA TYR A 428 4.64 4.03 32.01
C TYR A 428 3.18 4.00 31.60
N LYS A 429 2.40 3.08 32.19
CA LYS A 429 1.02 3.40 32.53
C LYS A 429 1.07 4.26 33.80
N ARG A 430 0.96 5.57 33.66
CA ARG A 430 0.57 6.47 34.75
C ARG A 430 -0.79 7.03 34.44
#